data_AF-A0A7X8E160-F1
#
_entry.id   AF-A0A7X8E160-F1
#
_cell.length_a   1.000
_cell.length_b   1.000
_cell.length_c   1.000
_cell.angle_alpha   90.00
_cell.angle_beta   90.00
_cell.angle_gamma   90.00
#
_symmetry.space_group_name_H-M   'P 1'
#
loop_
_entity.id
_entity.type
_entity.pdbx_description
1 polymer ?
#
loop_
_entity_poly.entity_id
_entity_poly.type
_entity_poly.pdbx_seq_one_letter_code
_entity_poly.pdbx_strand_id
1 'polypeptide(L)'
;MAPLSGGTTNRSWQLTTDSGRYWLRLGCEAPERLGINRHQELMAHHAAAQIGLAPAIRFAKPQHGILLLDWLSEPDWSRAPGDIMRLIPRLVQLHQLQPPWSRFDFGAHAQHYLKQLSPLSGELKKFACYFTRSALNLAFPAALCHQ
;
A
#
# COMPACT_ATOMS: atom_id res chain seq x y z
N MET A 1 9.91 -9.59 19.84
CA MET A 1 9.29 -8.68 18.84
C MET A 1 8.73 -7.47 19.58
N ALA A 2 8.85 -6.27 19.00
CA ALA A 2 8.28 -5.05 19.56
C ALA A 2 7.31 -4.41 18.54
N PRO A 3 6.12 -3.93 18.94
CA PRO A 3 5.19 -3.30 18.02
C PRO A 3 5.74 -1.96 17.52
N LEU A 4 5.51 -1.65 16.25
CA LEU A 4 5.81 -0.36 15.64
C LEU A 4 4.52 0.41 15.44
N SER A 5 4.55 1.70 15.80
CA SER A 5 3.43 2.60 15.56
C SER A 5 3.27 2.89 14.06
N GLY A 6 2.03 2.84 13.57
CA GLY A 6 1.69 3.23 12.20
C GLY A 6 0.84 2.20 11.46
N GLY A 7 -0.03 2.70 10.58
CA GLY A 7 -0.95 1.89 9.77
C GLY A 7 -2.25 1.53 10.48
N THR A 8 -3.39 1.77 9.83
CA THR A 8 -4.72 1.37 10.32
C THR A 8 -5.10 -0.06 9.89
N THR A 9 -4.54 -0.52 8.76
CA THR A 9 -4.92 -1.78 8.10
C THR A 9 -3.85 -2.86 8.17
N ASN A 10 -2.59 -2.51 8.46
CA ASN A 10 -1.52 -3.47 8.66
C ASN A 10 -0.87 -3.21 10.00
N ARG A 11 -0.45 -4.28 10.68
CA ARG A 11 0.30 -4.18 11.92
C ARG A 11 1.78 -4.41 11.59
N SER A 12 2.65 -3.60 12.19
CA SER A 12 4.09 -3.68 11.98
C SER A 12 4.82 -3.96 13.28
N TRP A 13 5.90 -4.73 13.21
CA TRP A 13 6.75 -5.06 14.35
C TRP A 13 8.22 -5.03 13.96
N GLN A 14 9.05 -4.65 14.91
CA GLN A 14 10.46 -4.98 14.88
C GLN A 14 10.62 -6.43 15.34
N LEU A 15 11.15 -7.27 14.45
CA LEU A 15 11.61 -8.61 14.77
C LEU A 15 13.13 -8.55 15.01
N THR A 16 13.60 -9.17 16.08
CA THR A 16 15.03 -9.29 16.41
C THR A 16 15.33 -10.75 16.62
N THR A 17 16.37 -11.22 15.96
CA THR A 17 16.85 -12.60 15.93
C THR A 17 18.37 -12.60 16.01
N ASP A 18 18.99 -13.75 16.16
CA ASP A 18 20.45 -13.87 16.14
C ASP A 18 21.06 -13.43 14.81
N SER A 19 20.30 -13.51 13.71
CA SER A 19 20.73 -13.06 12.38
C SER A 19 20.51 -11.56 12.12
N GLY A 20 19.93 -10.83 13.07
CA GLY A 20 19.74 -9.38 12.99
C GLY A 20 18.31 -8.89 13.26
N ARG A 21 18.07 -7.64 12.85
CA ARG A 21 16.78 -6.94 12.97
C ARG A 21 16.06 -6.91 11.64
N TYR A 22 14.74 -7.05 11.70
CA TYR A 22 13.87 -7.04 10.53
C TYR A 22 12.57 -6.28 10.81
N TRP A 23 11.96 -5.77 9.75
CA TRP A 23 10.61 -5.22 9.81
C TRP A 23 9.61 -6.31 9.42
N LEU A 24 8.74 -6.71 10.34
CA LEU A 24 7.64 -7.64 10.08
C LEU A 24 6.35 -6.85 9.86
N ARG A 25 5.69 -7.05 8.74
CA ARG A 25 4.34 -6.58 8.45
C ARG A 25 3.39 -7.78 8.44
N LEU A 26 2.33 -7.71 9.24
CA LEU A 26 1.19 -8.62 9.15
C LEU A 26 -0.02 -7.87 8.59
N GLY A 27 -0.61 -8.44 7.55
CA GLY A 27 -1.81 -7.96 6.90
C GLY A 27 -3.06 -8.03 7.78
N CYS A 28 -4.10 -7.30 7.40
CA CYS A 28 -5.44 -7.47 7.97
C CYS A 28 -6.03 -8.85 7.63
N GLU A 29 -7.00 -9.28 8.44
CA GLU A 29 -7.67 -10.58 8.32
C GLU A 29 -8.57 -10.70 7.08
N ALA A 30 -9.08 -9.59 6.54
CA ALA A 30 -9.98 -9.58 5.38
C ALA A 30 -9.50 -8.58 4.30
N PRO A 31 -8.37 -8.86 3.61
CA PRO A 31 -7.81 -7.97 2.60
C PRO A 31 -8.74 -7.75 1.41
N GLU A 32 -9.53 -8.76 1.03
CA GLU A 32 -10.49 -8.69 -0.06
C GLU A 32 -11.60 -7.67 0.20
N ARG A 33 -12.02 -7.47 1.45
CA ARG A 33 -12.97 -6.40 1.83
C ARG A 33 -12.43 -5.00 1.60
N LEU A 34 -11.10 -4.87 1.54
CA LEU A 34 -10.43 -3.61 1.25
C LEU A 34 -9.98 -3.51 -0.21
N GLY A 35 -10.35 -4.49 -1.05
CA GLY A 35 -9.87 -4.63 -2.43
C GLY A 35 -8.35 -4.78 -2.53
N ILE A 36 -7.69 -5.33 -1.50
CA ILE A 36 -6.23 -5.49 -1.48
C ILE A 36 -5.84 -6.79 -2.19
N ASN A 37 -5.05 -6.68 -3.25
CA ASN A 37 -4.39 -7.81 -3.91
C ASN A 37 -2.96 -7.99 -3.40
N ARG A 38 -2.75 -8.98 -2.52
CA ARG A 38 -1.44 -9.26 -1.89
C ARG A 38 -0.35 -9.69 -2.88
N HIS A 39 -0.70 -10.32 -4.01
CA HIS A 39 0.28 -10.68 -5.04
C HIS A 39 0.75 -9.44 -5.78
N GLN A 40 -0.17 -8.53 -6.12
CA GLN A 40 0.17 -7.24 -6.73
C GLN A 40 1.01 -6.37 -5.78
N GLU A 41 0.66 -6.31 -4.48
CA GLU A 41 1.48 -5.62 -3.46
C GLU A 41 2.91 -6.19 -3.43
N LEU A 42 3.06 -7.52 -3.44
CA LEU A 42 4.37 -8.16 -3.41
C LEU A 42 5.20 -7.82 -4.67
N MET A 43 4.58 -7.89 -5.85
CA MET A 43 5.25 -7.53 -7.11
C MET A 43 5.67 -6.06 -7.15
N ALA A 44 4.79 -5.15 -6.71
CA ALA A 44 5.07 -3.72 -6.63
C ALA A 44 6.23 -3.44 -5.66
N HIS A 45 6.22 -4.07 -4.48
CA HIS A 45 7.29 -3.91 -3.49
C HIS A 45 8.63 -4.43 -4.03
N HIS A 46 8.63 -5.59 -4.69
CA HIS A 46 9.84 -6.15 -5.29
C HIS A 46 10.44 -5.21 -6.35
N ALA A 47 9.62 -4.66 -7.24
CA ALA A 47 10.06 -3.72 -8.26
C ALA A 47 10.65 -2.44 -7.64
N ALA A 48 10.01 -1.89 -6.61
CA ALA A 48 10.52 -0.74 -5.88
C ALA A 48 11.84 -1.03 -5.14
N ALA A 49 11.98 -2.23 -4.56
CA ALA A 49 13.20 -2.64 -3.88
C ALA A 49 14.39 -2.78 -4.85
N GLN A 50 14.17 -3.29 -6.06
CA GLN A 50 15.21 -3.43 -7.09
C GLN A 50 15.87 -2.10 -7.49
N ILE A 51 15.13 -0.98 -7.39
CA ILE A 51 15.64 0.36 -7.68
C ILE A 51 15.96 1.17 -6.41
N GLY A 52 15.98 0.52 -5.24
CA GLY A 52 16.34 1.14 -3.96
C GLY A 52 15.30 2.13 -3.43
N LEU A 53 14.03 2.00 -3.82
CA LEU A 53 12.92 2.81 -3.28
C LEU A 53 12.15 2.11 -2.15
N ALA A 54 12.41 0.84 -1.91
CA ALA A 54 11.83 0.07 -0.82
C ALA A 54 12.90 -0.84 -0.19
N PRO A 55 12.77 -1.22 1.10
CA PRO A 55 13.66 -2.18 1.72
C PRO A 55 13.50 -3.57 1.07
N ALA A 56 14.58 -4.34 1.04
CA ALA A 56 14.58 -5.66 0.42
C ALA A 56 13.68 -6.64 1.18
N ILE A 57 13.08 -7.57 0.43
CA ILE A 57 12.22 -8.61 0.98
C ILE A 57 13.09 -9.79 1.42
N ARG A 58 12.99 -10.16 2.69
CA ARG A 58 13.69 -11.32 3.27
C ARG A 58 12.81 -12.56 3.29
N PHE A 59 11.50 -12.37 3.44
CA PHE A 59 10.52 -13.44 3.38
C PHE A 59 9.15 -12.86 3.04
N ALA A 60 8.35 -13.58 2.25
CA ALA A 60 6.97 -13.21 1.97
C ALA A 60 6.08 -14.46 1.94
N LYS A 61 4.93 -14.38 2.61
CA LYS A 61 3.84 -15.36 2.52
C LYS A 61 2.53 -14.60 2.31
N PRO A 62 2.24 -14.12 1.08
CA PRO A 62 1.11 -13.23 0.78
C PRO A 62 -0.25 -13.79 1.22
N GLN A 63 -0.45 -15.10 1.07
CA GLN A 63 -1.70 -15.77 1.43
C GLN A 63 -1.96 -15.75 2.95
N HIS A 64 -0.93 -15.52 3.76
CA HIS A 64 -1.02 -15.37 5.21
C HIS A 64 -0.83 -13.91 5.65
N GLY A 65 -0.71 -12.99 4.69
CA GLY A 65 -0.45 -11.58 4.97
C GLY A 65 0.92 -11.30 5.62
N ILE A 66 1.89 -12.22 5.50
CA ILE A 66 3.20 -12.07 6.14
C ILE A 66 4.20 -11.47 5.15
N LEU A 67 4.87 -10.39 5.55
CA LEU A 67 5.98 -9.79 4.82
C LEU A 67 7.10 -9.42 5.79
N LEU A 68 8.31 -9.90 5.53
CA LEU A 68 9.52 -9.60 6.28
C LEU A 68 10.49 -8.83 5.40
N LEU A 69 10.92 -7.66 5.88
CA LEU A 69 11.78 -6.73 5.15
C LEU A 69 13.07 -6.47 5.94
N ASP A 70 14.09 -5.99 5.24
CA ASP A 70 15.27 -5.42 5.88
C ASP A 70 14.87 -4.28 6.83
N TRP A 71 15.58 -4.20 7.95
CA TRP A 71 15.36 -3.15 8.93
C TRP A 71 15.92 -1.82 8.44
N LEU A 72 15.11 -0.77 8.56
CA LEU A 72 15.50 0.62 8.36
C LEU A 72 15.53 1.30 9.74
N SER A 73 16.67 1.88 10.10
CA SER A 73 16.86 2.57 11.38
C SER A 73 16.54 4.07 11.32
N GLU A 74 16.29 4.57 10.12
CA GLU A 74 15.97 5.95 9.84
C GLU A 74 14.60 6.32 10.47
N PRO A 75 14.45 7.54 10.99
CA PRO A 75 13.15 8.01 11.49
C PRO A 75 12.14 8.11 10.34
N ASP A 76 10.86 7.90 10.66
CA ASP A 76 9.80 8.21 9.72
C ASP A 76 9.69 9.73 9.47
N TRP A 77 9.07 10.08 8.33
CA TRP A 77 8.91 11.48 7.92
C TRP A 77 8.13 12.33 8.94
N SER A 78 7.21 11.74 9.72
CA SER A 78 6.44 12.50 10.71
C SER A 78 7.29 12.94 11.89
N ARG A 79 8.33 12.15 12.22
CA ARG A 79 9.27 12.41 13.33
C ARG A 79 10.45 13.26 12.90
N ALA A 80 10.89 13.14 11.65
CA ALA A 80 11.96 13.95 11.08
C ALA A 80 11.63 14.34 9.63
N PRO A 81 10.79 15.37 9.42
CA PRO A 81 10.44 15.83 8.08
C PRO A 81 11.69 16.34 7.36
N GLY A 82 11.87 15.88 6.11
CA GLY A 82 12.92 16.38 5.22
C GLY A 82 12.42 17.49 4.30
N ASP A 83 13.29 17.90 3.38
CA ASP A 83 12.89 18.74 2.26
C ASP A 83 12.07 17.94 1.25
N ILE A 84 10.83 18.36 1.01
CA ILE A 84 9.91 17.72 0.06
C ILE A 84 10.48 17.65 -1.35
N MET A 85 11.34 18.60 -1.74
CA MET A 85 11.97 18.61 -3.06
C MET A 85 12.87 17.39 -3.28
N ARG A 86 13.38 16.77 -2.20
CA ARG A 86 14.15 15.51 -2.27
C ARG A 86 13.29 14.30 -2.64
N LEU A 87 11.96 14.38 -2.51
CA LEU A 87 11.05 13.30 -2.89
C LEU A 87 10.77 13.30 -4.40
N ILE A 88 10.87 14.46 -5.08
CA ILE A 88 10.48 14.59 -6.48
C ILE A 88 11.24 13.60 -7.39
N PRO A 89 12.57 13.47 -7.34
CA PRO A 89 13.27 12.51 -8.19
C PRO A 89 12.88 11.05 -7.89
N ARG A 90 12.58 10.75 -6.62
CA ARG A 90 12.15 9.41 -6.18
C ARG A 90 10.76 9.06 -6.74
N LEU A 91 9.85 10.02 -6.76
CA LEU A 91 8.53 9.87 -7.37
C LEU A 91 8.63 9.67 -8.89
N VAL A 92 9.53 10.40 -9.56
CA VAL A 92 9.79 10.21 -11.00
C VAL A 92 10.29 8.78 -11.27
N GLN A 93 11.26 8.29 -10.50
CA GLN A 93 11.75 6.91 -10.61
C GLN A 93 10.64 5.88 -10.39
N LEU A 94 9.81 6.10 -9.38
CA LEU A 94 8.68 5.21 -9.07
C LEU A 94 7.67 5.14 -10.23
N HIS A 95 7.41 6.27 -10.89
CA HIS A 95 6.52 6.33 -12.07
C HIS A 95 7.09 5.69 -13.34
N GLN A 96 8.40 5.48 -13.40
CA GLN A 96 9.05 4.82 -14.53
C GLN A 96 9.03 3.29 -14.42
N LEU A 97 8.65 2.73 -13.27
CA LEU A 97 8.50 1.28 -13.12
C LEU A 97 7.35 0.77 -14.01
N GLN A 98 7.64 -0.22 -14.86
CA GLN A 98 6.68 -0.88 -15.76
C GLN A 98 6.56 -2.41 -15.57
N PRO A 99 6.20 -2.95 -14.40
CA PRO A 99 5.86 -4.37 -14.30
C PRO A 99 4.43 -4.65 -14.83
N PRO A 100 4.03 -5.92 -14.97
CA PRO A 100 2.75 -6.32 -15.57
C PRO A 100 1.60 -6.14 -14.57
N TRP A 101 1.45 -4.94 -14.05
CA TRP A 101 0.40 -4.60 -13.12
C TRP A 101 -0.87 -4.20 -13.88
N SER A 102 -2.03 -4.55 -13.34
CA SER A 102 -3.30 -4.02 -13.83
C SER A 102 -3.47 -2.56 -13.42
N ARG A 103 -4.05 -1.75 -14.30
CA ARG A 103 -4.56 -0.42 -13.93
C ARG A 103 -5.60 -0.59 -12.81
N PHE A 104 -5.48 0.20 -11.75
CA PHE A 104 -6.50 0.31 -10.72
C PHE A 104 -7.72 1.00 -11.32
N ASP A 105 -8.86 0.40 -11.06
CA ASP A 105 -10.13 0.98 -11.44
C ASP A 105 -10.73 1.60 -10.17
N PHE A 106 -10.50 2.91 -9.98
CA PHE A 106 -11.05 3.67 -8.86
C PHE A 106 -12.58 3.56 -8.81
N GLY A 107 -13.25 3.52 -9.97
CA GLY A 107 -14.69 3.33 -10.06
C GLY A 107 -15.13 1.96 -9.55
N ALA A 108 -14.49 0.88 -10.03
CA ALA A 108 -14.76 -0.47 -9.56
C ALA A 108 -14.46 -0.63 -8.05
N HIS A 109 -13.39 0.00 -7.56
CA HIS A 109 -13.02 -0.02 -6.14
C HIS A 109 -14.01 0.74 -5.27
N ALA A 110 -14.46 1.91 -5.72
CA ALA A 110 -15.51 2.69 -5.06
C ALA A 110 -16.83 1.90 -5.00
N GLN A 111 -17.23 1.27 -6.11
CA GLN A 111 -18.42 0.41 -6.16
C GLN A 111 -18.30 -0.82 -5.25
N HIS A 112 -17.11 -1.41 -5.15
CA HIS A 112 -16.83 -2.53 -4.26
C HIS A 112 -17.09 -2.16 -2.79
N TYR A 113 -16.65 -0.97 -2.34
CA TYR A 113 -16.98 -0.47 -1.00
C TYR A 113 -18.48 -0.17 -0.85
N LEU A 114 -19.10 0.46 -1.84
CA LEU A 114 -20.53 0.81 -1.77
C LEU A 114 -21.42 -0.43 -1.59
N LYS A 115 -21.08 -1.53 -2.27
CA LYS A 115 -21.77 -2.83 -2.14
C LYS A 115 -21.68 -3.38 -0.71
N GLN A 116 -20.52 -3.26 -0.06
CA GLN A 116 -20.33 -3.73 1.31
C GLN A 116 -21.06 -2.87 2.36
N LEU A 117 -21.29 -1.59 2.06
CA LEU A 117 -22.02 -0.67 2.94
C LEU A 117 -23.55 -0.72 2.74
N SER A 118 -24.04 -1.51 1.79
CA SER A 118 -25.47 -1.58 1.46
C SER A 118 -26.23 -2.55 2.38
N PRO A 119 -27.40 -2.17 2.94
CA PRO A 119 -28.11 -0.91 2.71
C PRO A 119 -27.45 0.28 3.43
N LEU A 120 -27.33 1.41 2.72
CA LEU A 120 -26.68 2.60 3.26
C LEU A 120 -27.50 3.23 4.39
N SER A 121 -26.81 3.67 5.46
CA SER A 121 -27.40 4.51 6.49
C SER A 121 -27.85 5.87 5.91
N GLY A 122 -28.78 6.55 6.59
CA GLY A 122 -29.29 7.86 6.15
C GLY A 122 -28.20 8.91 5.94
N GLU A 123 -27.15 8.87 6.77
CA GLU A 123 -25.98 9.75 6.63
C GLU A 123 -25.13 9.40 5.40
N LEU A 124 -24.85 8.10 5.19
CA LEU A 124 -24.04 7.63 4.06
C LEU A 124 -24.74 7.81 2.70
N LYS A 125 -26.07 7.79 2.66
CA LYS A 125 -26.84 8.09 1.43
C LYS A 125 -26.48 9.45 0.84
N LYS A 126 -26.15 10.46 1.67
CA LYS A 126 -25.74 11.80 1.21
C LYS A 126 -24.44 11.76 0.40
N PHE A 127 -23.59 10.75 0.65
CA PHE A 127 -22.30 10.60 0.00
C PHE A 127 -22.33 9.61 -1.18
N ALA A 128 -23.42 8.88 -1.39
CA ALA A 128 -23.51 7.83 -2.41
C ALA A 128 -23.16 8.33 -3.82
N CYS A 129 -23.54 9.56 -4.16
CA CYS A 129 -23.27 10.15 -5.48
C CYS A 129 -21.77 10.37 -5.75
N TYR A 130 -20.91 10.45 -4.72
CA TYR A 130 -19.46 10.57 -4.91
C TYR A 130 -18.82 9.28 -5.39
N PHE A 131 -19.37 8.13 -5.04
CA PHE A 131 -18.86 6.80 -5.44
C PHE A 131 -19.17 6.44 -6.90
N THR A 132 -20.00 7.23 -7.58
CA THR A 132 -20.42 7.00 -8.97
C THR A 132 -19.99 8.13 -9.91
N ARG A 133 -19.11 9.04 -9.48
CA ARG A 133 -18.64 10.17 -10.32
C ARG A 133 -17.67 9.68 -11.38
N SER A 134 -17.83 10.16 -12.61
CA SER A 134 -16.91 9.91 -13.73
C SER A 134 -15.47 10.39 -13.45
N ALA A 135 -15.31 11.42 -12.61
CA ALA A 135 -14.01 11.92 -12.16
C ALA A 135 -13.18 10.92 -11.35
N LEU A 136 -13.74 9.77 -10.94
CA LEU A 136 -12.96 8.67 -10.37
C LEU A 136 -12.17 7.93 -11.47
N ASN A 137 -12.62 7.96 -12.73
CA ASN A 137 -12.00 7.24 -13.84
C ASN A 137 -11.11 8.14 -14.70
N LEU A 138 -10.27 8.98 -14.08
CA LEU A 138 -9.34 9.83 -14.80
C LEU A 138 -8.38 8.99 -15.65
N ALA A 139 -8.17 9.41 -16.90
CA ALA A 139 -7.33 8.73 -17.88
C ALA A 139 -5.83 8.96 -17.63
N PHE A 140 -5.32 8.53 -16.47
CA PHE A 140 -3.88 8.53 -16.22
C PHE A 140 -3.19 7.36 -16.95
N PRO A 141 -1.94 7.55 -17.42
CA PRO A 141 -1.09 6.44 -17.80
C PRO A 141 -0.93 5.48 -16.63
N ALA A 142 -0.83 4.17 -16.89
CA ALA A 142 -0.59 3.20 -15.83
C ALA A 142 0.82 3.39 -15.23
N ALA A 143 0.91 3.68 -13.94
CA ALA A 143 2.18 3.77 -13.17
C ALA A 143 1.90 3.46 -11.70
N LEU A 144 2.88 2.96 -10.93
CA LEU A 144 2.66 2.40 -9.58
C LEU A 144 1.76 3.23 -8.65
N CYS A 145 1.83 4.56 -8.70
CA CYS A 145 1.12 5.48 -7.81
C CYS A 145 -0.32 5.82 -8.24
N HIS A 146 -0.62 5.70 -9.52
CA HIS A 146 -1.92 6.00 -10.13
C HIS A 146 -2.24 4.97 -11.20
N GLN A 147 -1.89 3.72 -10.87
CA GLN A 147 -2.63 2.59 -11.39
C GLN A 147 -4.06 2.93 -11.11
#